data_AF-A0A832HXB9-F1
#
_entry.id   AF-A0A832HXB9-F1
#
_cell.length_a   1.000
_cell.length_b   1.000
_cell.length_c   1.000
_cell.angle_alpha   90.00
_cell.angle_beta   90.00
_cell.angle_gamma   90.00
#
_symmetry.space_group_name_H-M   'P 1'
#
loop_
_entity.id
_entity.type
_entity.pdbx_description
1 polymer ?
#
loop_
_entity_poly.entity_id
_entity_poly.type
_entity_poly.pdbx_seq_one_letter_code
_entity_poly.pdbx_strand_id
1 'polypeptide(L)'
;MATSSMPWYPTIFPEKCDGCAPFDKPKCVEFCPNGVFTFEGGKAVVAYPLKCVSGCTACEPLCHKKAITFPKREFAFAPVKSGDKGLLRKTTCVKCGKNFWTNRETNICMDCESKR
;
A
#
# COMPACT_ATOMS: atom_id res chain seq x y z
N MET A 1 30.17 4.82 -8.49
CA MET A 1 29.87 4.01 -9.70
C MET A 1 28.58 3.27 -9.45
N ALA A 2 27.60 3.42 -10.35
CA ALA A 2 26.18 3.15 -10.15
C ALA A 2 25.89 1.73 -9.64
N THR A 3 25.20 1.63 -8.50
CA THR A 3 24.59 0.38 -8.06
C THR A 3 23.50 0.02 -9.07
N SER A 4 23.55 -1.20 -9.60
CA SER A 4 22.57 -1.76 -10.53
C SER A 4 21.22 -1.98 -9.83
N SER A 5 20.55 -0.88 -9.48
CA SER A 5 19.17 -0.84 -9.03
C SER A 5 18.31 -0.86 -10.29
N MET A 6 17.62 -1.97 -10.54
CA MET A 6 16.59 -2.00 -11.57
C MET A 6 15.60 -0.86 -11.29
N PRO A 7 15.35 0.02 -12.27
CA PRO A 7 14.57 1.21 -12.00
C PRO A 7 13.13 0.79 -11.66
N TRP A 8 12.71 1.12 -10.44
CA TRP A 8 11.38 0.79 -9.93
C TRP A 8 10.43 1.94 -10.20
N TYR A 9 9.51 1.77 -11.15
CA TYR A 9 8.48 2.75 -11.45
C TYR A 9 7.26 2.06 -12.10
N PRO A 10 6.06 2.65 -11.97
CA PRO A 10 4.86 2.13 -12.62
C PRO A 10 4.92 2.34 -14.14
N THR A 11 4.33 1.42 -14.90
CA THR A 11 4.01 1.62 -16.31
C THR A 11 2.50 1.79 -16.46
N ILE A 12 2.06 2.79 -17.23
CA ILE A 12 0.64 3.01 -17.55
C ILE A 12 0.37 2.51 -18.97
N PHE A 13 -0.65 1.65 -19.10
CA PHE A 13 -1.18 1.23 -20.40
C PHE A 13 -2.28 2.19 -20.86
N PRO A 14 -2.01 3.06 -21.84
CA PRO A 14 -2.97 4.08 -22.28
C PRO A 14 -4.24 3.46 -22.88
N GLU A 15 -4.17 2.26 -23.45
CA GLU A 15 -5.32 1.55 -24.01
C GLU A 15 -6.37 1.17 -22.94
N LYS A 16 -5.92 0.91 -21.71
CA LYS A 16 -6.78 0.58 -20.58
C LYS A 16 -7.15 1.80 -19.75
N CYS A 17 -6.31 2.84 -19.76
CA CYS A 17 -6.56 4.06 -19.03
C CYS A 17 -7.71 4.84 -19.67
N ASP A 18 -8.83 4.92 -18.95
CA ASP A 18 -10.00 5.73 -19.29
C ASP A 18 -9.95 7.12 -18.66
N GLY A 19 -8.76 7.56 -18.20
CA GLY A 19 -8.62 8.86 -17.54
C GLY A 19 -9.26 8.97 -16.17
N CYS A 20 -9.70 7.84 -15.59
CA CYS A 20 -10.63 7.85 -14.47
C CYS A 20 -11.94 8.59 -14.81
N ALA A 21 -12.43 8.54 -16.05
CA ALA A 21 -13.70 9.16 -16.49
C ALA A 21 -14.90 9.03 -15.52
N PRO A 22 -15.14 7.88 -14.82
CA PRO A 22 -16.22 7.81 -13.82
C PRO A 22 -15.94 8.55 -12.50
N PHE A 23 -14.76 9.13 -12.33
CA PHE A 23 -14.32 9.87 -11.14
C PHE A 23 -13.88 11.28 -11.55
N ASP A 24 -14.19 12.28 -10.74
CA ASP A 24 -13.82 13.68 -11.03
C ASP A 24 -12.31 13.91 -11.22
N LYS A 25 -11.48 13.04 -10.64
CA LYS A 25 -10.02 13.15 -10.69
C LYS A 25 -9.31 11.80 -10.85
N PRO A 26 -8.13 11.79 -11.49
CA PRO A 26 -7.28 10.61 -11.58
C PRO A 26 -6.75 10.19 -10.20
N LYS A 27 -7.31 9.09 -9.66
CA LYS A 27 -6.96 8.57 -8.32
C LYS A 27 -5.48 8.29 -8.14
N CYS A 28 -4.80 7.82 -9.20
CA CYS A 28 -3.37 7.53 -9.17
C CYS A 28 -2.50 8.79 -9.01
N VAL A 29 -2.93 9.92 -9.57
CA VAL A 29 -2.24 11.22 -9.45
C VAL A 29 -2.49 11.81 -8.06
N GLU A 30 -3.75 11.86 -7.61
CA GLU A 30 -4.11 12.42 -6.29
C GLU A 30 -3.52 11.60 -5.13
N PHE A 31 -3.45 10.27 -5.28
CA PHE A 31 -2.95 9.40 -4.22
C PHE A 31 -1.42 9.45 -4.07
N CYS A 32 -0.66 9.75 -5.13
CA CYS A 32 0.80 9.66 -5.09
C CYS A 32 1.41 10.94 -4.51
N PRO A 33 1.85 10.96 -3.24
CA PRO A 33 2.42 12.19 -2.63
C PRO A 33 3.75 12.61 -3.28
N ASN A 34 4.42 11.68 -3.96
CA ASN A 34 5.69 11.93 -4.63
C ASN A 34 5.52 12.57 -6.02
N GLY A 35 4.28 12.73 -6.51
CA GLY A 35 4.02 13.35 -7.81
C GLY A 35 4.67 12.59 -8.97
N VAL A 36 4.61 11.26 -8.94
CA VAL A 36 5.16 10.40 -10.02
C VAL A 36 4.36 10.55 -11.32
N PHE A 37 3.05 10.78 -11.19
CA PHE A 37 2.11 10.85 -12.29
C PHE A 37 1.73 12.30 -12.60
N THR A 38 1.46 12.57 -13.87
CA THR A 38 0.77 13.78 -14.35
C THR A 38 -0.46 13.35 -15.15
N PHE A 39 -1.33 14.31 -15.46
CA PHE A 39 -2.54 14.07 -16.23
C PHE A 39 -2.48 14.90 -17.52
N GLU A 40 -2.40 14.22 -18.66
CA GLU A 40 -2.26 14.85 -19.98
C GLU A 40 -3.19 14.14 -20.97
N GLY A 41 -3.89 14.91 -21.80
CA GLY A 41 -4.78 14.36 -22.84
C GLY A 41 -5.89 13.45 -22.30
N GLY A 42 -6.36 13.71 -21.08
CA GLY A 42 -7.39 12.88 -20.43
C GLY A 42 -6.88 11.54 -19.93
N LYS A 43 -5.56 11.33 -19.81
CA LYS A 43 -4.97 10.09 -19.30
C LYS A 43 -3.86 10.39 -18.30
N ALA A 44 -3.64 9.46 -17.38
CA ALA A 44 -2.50 9.53 -16.49
C ALA A 44 -1.23 9.12 -17.24
N VAL A 45 -0.13 9.85 -17.02
CA VAL A 45 1.20 9.56 -17.58
C VAL A 45 2.25 9.62 -16.48
N VAL A 46 3.36 8.92 -16.67
CA VAL A 46 4.45 8.84 -15.68
C VAL A 46 5.49 9.89 -16.01
N ALA A 47 5.36 11.10 -15.45
CA ALA A 47 6.29 12.19 -15.70
C ALA A 47 7.59 12.09 -14.89
N TYR A 48 7.52 11.56 -13.67
CA TYR A 48 8.67 11.53 -12.75
C TYR A 48 8.92 10.11 -12.22
N PRO A 49 9.38 9.17 -13.08
CA PRO A 49 9.57 7.77 -12.67
C PRO A 49 10.56 7.62 -11.51
N LEU A 50 11.60 8.45 -11.44
CA LEU A 50 12.62 8.43 -10.39
C LEU A 50 12.10 8.88 -9.01
N LYS A 51 10.93 9.52 -8.94
CA LYS A 51 10.27 9.85 -7.66
C LYS A 51 9.49 8.68 -7.07
N CYS A 52 9.38 7.56 -7.79
CA CYS A 52 8.72 6.37 -7.28
C CYS A 52 9.60 5.68 -6.23
N VAL A 53 9.03 5.43 -5.06
CA VAL A 53 9.73 4.70 -3.98
C VAL A 53 9.90 3.24 -4.38
N SER A 54 11.13 2.72 -4.28
CA SER A 54 11.46 1.33 -4.57
C SER A 54 10.56 0.36 -3.81
N GLY A 55 9.81 -0.46 -4.55
CA GLY A 55 8.88 -1.42 -3.97
C GLY A 55 7.51 -0.87 -3.58
N CYS A 56 7.21 0.41 -3.81
CA CYS A 56 5.85 0.91 -3.66
C CYS A 56 4.99 0.41 -4.84
N THR A 57 3.90 -0.29 -4.53
CA THR A 57 2.86 -0.74 -5.49
C THR A 57 1.48 -0.17 -5.15
N ALA A 58 1.41 0.77 -4.21
CA ALA A 58 0.15 1.20 -3.60
C ALA A 58 -0.84 1.85 -4.59
N CYS A 59 -0.35 2.43 -5.70
CA CYS A 59 -1.22 3.00 -6.73
C CYS A 59 -1.78 1.99 -7.74
N GLU A 60 -1.20 0.78 -7.86
CA GLU A 60 -1.69 -0.27 -8.76
C GLU A 60 -3.15 -0.68 -8.48
N PRO A 61 -3.55 -1.03 -7.24
CA PRO A 61 -4.93 -1.43 -6.95
C PRO A 61 -5.93 -0.27 -7.00
N LEU A 62 -5.48 0.99 -7.04
CA LEU A 62 -6.38 2.15 -7.11
C LEU A 62 -6.98 2.36 -8.51
N CYS A 63 -6.34 1.80 -9.54
CA CYS A 63 -6.85 1.89 -10.89
C CYS A 63 -7.93 0.82 -11.12
N HIS A 64 -9.20 1.24 -11.24
CA HIS A 64 -10.31 0.31 -11.50
C HIS A 64 -10.16 -0.45 -12.82
N LYS A 65 -9.55 0.18 -13.84
CA LYS A 65 -9.23 -0.46 -15.13
C LYS A 65 -7.99 -1.36 -15.09
N LYS A 66 -7.25 -1.39 -13.98
CA LYS A 66 -5.96 -2.09 -13.88
C LYS A 66 -5.00 -1.69 -15.01
N ALA A 67 -4.94 -0.40 -15.31
CA ALA A 67 -4.07 0.16 -16.35
C ALA A 67 -2.63 0.41 -15.87
N ILE A 68 -2.37 0.26 -14.57
CA ILE A 68 -1.06 0.43 -13.95
C ILE A 68 -0.44 -0.94 -13.72
N THR A 69 0.85 -1.10 -14.00
CA THR A 69 1.59 -2.33 -13.72
C THR A 69 3.00 -1.99 -13.26
N PHE A 70 3.53 -2.79 -12.34
CA PHE A 70 4.90 -2.65 -11.84
C PHE A 70 5.81 -3.77 -12.36
N PRO A 71 7.14 -3.56 -12.34
CA PRO A 71 8.10 -4.64 -12.51
C PRO A 71 7.79 -5.77 -11.52
N LYS A 72 7.86 -7.03 -12.00
CA LYS A 72 7.64 -8.18 -11.12
C LYS A 72 8.73 -8.20 -10.06
N ARG A 73 8.34 -8.05 -8.79
CA ARG A 73 9.21 -8.40 -7.67
C ARG A 73 9.10 -9.90 -7.48
N GLU A 74 10.21 -10.61 -7.67
CA GLU A 74 10.30 -12.00 -7.22
C GLU A 74 10.28 -11.98 -5.70
N PHE A 75 9.08 -12.08 -5.11
CA PHE A 75 8.95 -12.30 -3.68
C PHE A 75 8.34 -13.65 -3.42
N ALA A 76 9.16 -14.53 -2.86
CA ALA A 76 8.70 -15.73 -2.18
C ALA A 76 8.15 -15.36 -0.80
N PHE A 77 6.94 -14.81 -0.75
CA PHE A 77 6.18 -14.85 0.51
C PHE A 77 5.44 -16.18 0.56
N ALA A 78 5.85 -17.04 1.51
CA ALA A 78 5.06 -18.22 1.82
C ALA A 78 3.67 -17.75 2.29
N PRO A 79 2.57 -18.30 1.74
CA PRO A 79 1.24 -17.95 2.19
C PRO A 79 1.11 -18.30 3.68
N VAL A 80 0.83 -17.29 4.50
CA VAL A 80 0.45 -17.51 5.91
C VAL A 80 -0.89 -18.25 5.90
N LYS A 81 -0.98 -19.37 6.61
CA LYS A 81 -2.18 -20.21 6.57
C LYS A 81 -3.33 -19.44 7.24
N SER A 82 -4.51 -19.53 6.64
CA SER A 82 -5.72 -18.97 7.23
C SER A 82 -6.02 -19.67 8.56
N GLY A 83 -5.86 -18.94 9.67
CA GLY A 83 -6.00 -19.47 11.03
C GLY A 83 -4.84 -19.12 11.96
N ASP A 84 -3.69 -18.72 11.41
CA ASP A 84 -2.56 -18.24 12.19
C ASP A 84 -2.87 -16.83 12.71
N LYS A 85 -3.04 -16.68 14.03
CA LYS A 85 -3.18 -15.37 14.68
C LYS A 85 -1.88 -14.53 14.62
N GLY A 86 -0.92 -14.93 13.79
CA GLY A 86 0.35 -14.27 13.56
C GLY A 86 1.06 -13.97 14.88
N LEU A 87 1.40 -12.69 15.07
CA LEU A 87 2.06 -12.18 16.28
C LEU A 87 1.08 -11.86 17.43
N LEU A 88 -0.21 -12.13 17.28
CA LEU A 88 -1.19 -11.86 18.33
C LEU A 88 -1.09 -12.93 19.41
N ARG A 89 -0.83 -12.49 20.64
CA ARG A 89 -0.96 -13.30 21.85
C ARG A 89 -2.22 -12.93 22.62
N LYS A 90 -2.81 -13.90 23.30
CA LYS A 90 -3.91 -13.68 24.24
C LYS A 90 -3.31 -13.35 25.61
N THR A 91 -3.72 -12.24 26.20
CA THR A 91 -3.31 -11.85 27.55
C THR A 91 -4.49 -11.26 28.33
N THR A 92 -4.31 -11.01 29.62
CA THR A 92 -5.33 -10.46 30.50
C THR A 92 -4.93 -9.05 30.94
N CYS A 93 -5.86 -8.11 30.85
CA CYS A 93 -5.63 -6.73 31.24
C CYS A 93 -5.41 -6.61 32.74
N VAL A 94 -4.28 -6.04 33.17
CA VAL A 94 -3.98 -5.82 34.61
C VAL A 94 -4.91 -4.80 35.28
N LYS A 95 -5.59 -3.94 34.50
CA LYS A 95 -6.49 -2.90 35.03
C LYS A 95 -7.94 -3.36 35.17
N CYS A 96 -8.47 -4.10 34.18
CA CYS A 96 -9.90 -4.46 34.14
C CYS A 96 -10.16 -5.97 34.11
N GLY A 97 -9.12 -6.80 34.13
CA GLY A 97 -9.24 -8.26 34.15
C GLY A 97 -9.77 -8.88 32.84
N LYS A 98 -10.01 -8.10 31.78
CA LYS A 98 -10.52 -8.64 30.51
C LYS A 98 -9.42 -9.34 29.73
N ASN A 99 -9.73 -10.51 29.16
CA ASN A 99 -8.86 -11.17 28.20
C ASN A 99 -8.96 -10.47 26.83
N PHE A 100 -7.82 -10.16 26.23
CA PHE A 100 -7.75 -9.53 24.91
C PHE A 100 -6.58 -10.07 24.10
N TRP A 101 -6.64 -9.88 22.79
CA TRP A 101 -5.56 -10.22 21.88
C TRP A 101 -4.73 -8.98 21.61
N THR A 102 -3.41 -9.13 21.64
CA THR A 102 -2.50 -8.02 21.35
C THR A 102 -1.19 -8.55 20.79
N ASN A 103 -0.58 -7.79 19.90
CA ASN A 103 0.82 -7.93 19.49
C ASN A 103 1.75 -7.05 20.33
N ARG A 104 1.22 -6.34 21.33
CA ARG A 104 2.00 -5.44 22.20
C ARG A 104 2.61 -6.21 23.35
N GLU A 105 3.75 -5.70 23.83
CA GLU A 105 4.43 -6.21 25.01
C GLU A 105 3.68 -5.91 26.32
N THR A 106 2.78 -4.92 26.32
CA THR A 106 2.02 -4.51 27.49
C THR A 106 0.76 -5.36 27.71
N ASN A 107 0.46 -5.64 28.98
CA ASN A 107 -0.75 -6.35 29.42
C ASN A 107 -1.88 -5.39 29.80
N ILE A 108 -2.04 -4.27 29.07
CA ILE A 108 -3.10 -3.29 29.27
C ILE A 108 -3.95 -3.25 28.00
N CYS A 109 -5.28 -3.45 28.14
CA CYS A 109 -6.20 -3.38 27.00
C CYS A 109 -6.35 -1.93 26.50
N MET A 110 -6.75 -1.76 25.24
CA MET A 110 -6.94 -0.44 24.62
C MET A 110 -7.88 0.46 25.44
N ASP A 111 -9.02 -0.06 25.91
CA ASP A 111 -9.97 0.71 26.72
C ASP A 111 -9.38 1.29 28.02
N CYS A 112 -8.44 0.58 28.63
CA CYS A 112 -7.79 1.00 29.88
C CYS A 112 -6.56 1.88 29.66
N GLU A 113 -6.03 1.88 28.44
CA GLU A 113 -4.95 2.75 28.00
C GLU A 113 -5.49 4.13 27.59
N SER A 114 -6.61 4.19 26.86
CA SER A 114 -7.24 5.43 26.41
C SER A 114 -7.89 6.26 27.53
N LYS A 115 -8.02 5.69 28.73
CA LYS A 115 -8.55 6.37 29.94
C LYS A 115 -7.45 6.88 30.87
N ARG A 116 -6.24 7.10 30.35
CA ARG A 116 -5.15 7.73 31.11
C ARG A 116 -5.33 9.23 31.22
#